data_AF-A0A315QRC7-F1
#
_entry.id   AF-A0A315QRC7-F1
#
_cell.length_a   1.000
_cell.length_b   1.000
_cell.length_c   1.000
_cell.angle_alpha   90.00
_cell.angle_beta   90.00
_cell.angle_gamma   90.00
#
_symmetry.space_group_name_H-M   'P 1'
#
loop_
_entity.id
_entity.type
_entity.pdbx_description
1 polymer ?
#
loop_
_entity_poly.entity_id
_entity_poly.type
_entity_poly.pdbx_seq_one_letter_code
_entity_poly.pdbx_strand_id
1 'polypeptide(L)'
;VFYFYKELIKLRKNSPYQEIIVDGKYQPLLESDPNLIAYLREKEGERLLLAANFKNKEVEINLDYQVEEIILSNYPEFDYRALKAKMLDYQLSPFETILLKVK
;
A
#
# COMPACT_ATOMS: atom_id res chain seq x y z
N VAL A 1 11.01 -13.50 3.37
CA VAL A 1 11.22 -13.12 1.94
C VAL A 1 10.48 -14.03 0.96
N PHE A 2 10.81 -15.33 0.84
CA PHE A 2 10.20 -16.24 -0.18
C PHE A 2 8.66 -16.26 -0.18
N TYR A 3 8.03 -16.39 0.99
CA TYR A 3 6.56 -16.40 1.11
C TYR A 3 5.93 -15.07 0.70
N PHE A 4 6.56 -13.95 1.04
CA PHE A 4 6.09 -12.62 0.64
C PHE A 4 6.09 -12.45 -0.89
N TYR A 5 7.14 -12.93 -1.57
CA TYR A 5 7.17 -12.93 -3.04
C TYR A 5 6.10 -13.82 -3.67
N LYS A 6 5.77 -14.96 -3.05
CA LYS A 6 4.65 -15.80 -3.51
C LYS A 6 3.33 -15.04 -3.44
N GLU A 7 3.09 -14.29 -2.36
CA GLU A 7 1.88 -13.46 -2.23
C GLU A 7 1.84 -12.33 -3.27
N LEU A 8 2.97 -11.65 -3.54
CA LEU A 8 3.04 -10.65 -4.60
C LEU A 8 2.70 -11.22 -5.98
N ILE A 9 3.24 -12.40 -6.31
CA ILE A 9 2.95 -13.07 -7.59
C ILE A 9 1.48 -13.46 -7.66
N LYS A 10 0.92 -13.99 -6.57
CA LYS A 10 -0.50 -14.35 -6.48
C LYS A 10 -1.39 -13.12 -6.64
N LEU A 11 -1.07 -12.00 -6.00
CA LEU A 11 -1.80 -10.74 -6.15
C LEU A 11 -1.80 -10.28 -7.61
N ARG A 12 -0.63 -10.30 -8.27
CA ARG A 12 -0.49 -9.87 -9.66
C ARG A 12 -1.19 -10.80 -10.67
N LYS A 13 -1.27 -12.10 -10.39
CA LYS A 13 -1.72 -13.10 -11.40
C LYS A 13 -3.06 -13.77 -11.12
N ASN A 14 -3.48 -13.83 -9.85
CA ASN A 14 -4.58 -14.67 -9.37
C ASN A 14 -5.27 -14.00 -8.17
N SER A 15 -5.73 -12.76 -8.33
CA SER A 15 -6.51 -12.06 -7.30
C SER A 15 -7.54 -11.13 -7.92
N PRO A 16 -8.56 -10.68 -7.15
CA PRO A 16 -9.48 -9.63 -7.60
C PRO A 16 -8.77 -8.33 -8.01
N TYR A 17 -7.54 -8.13 -7.53
CA TYR A 17 -6.73 -6.95 -7.79
C TYR A 17 -5.81 -7.08 -9.01
N GLN A 18 -5.85 -8.20 -9.74
CA GLN A 18 -4.96 -8.44 -10.89
C GLN A 18 -5.04 -7.29 -11.92
N GLU A 19 -6.24 -6.90 -12.33
CA GLU A 19 -6.40 -5.91 -13.40
C GLU A 19 -5.91 -4.53 -13.00
N ILE A 20 -6.18 -4.09 -11.77
CA ILE A 20 -5.68 -2.82 -11.25
C ILE A 20 -4.16 -2.84 -11.03
N ILE A 21 -3.58 -3.98 -10.64
CA ILE A 21 -2.13 -4.15 -10.48
C ILE A 21 -1.38 -4.26 -11.82
N VAL A 22 -2.01 -4.81 -12.86
CA VAL A 22 -1.37 -4.99 -14.17
C VAL A 22 -1.61 -3.75 -15.05
N ASP A 23 -2.86 -3.36 -15.23
CA ASP A 23 -3.30 -2.35 -16.21
C ASP A 23 -3.82 -1.06 -15.57
N GLY A 24 -3.96 -1.00 -14.25
CA GLY A 24 -4.42 0.21 -13.58
C GLY A 24 -3.47 1.39 -13.79
N LYS A 25 -4.05 2.58 -13.97
CA LYS A 25 -3.33 3.84 -14.14
C LYS A 25 -2.44 4.10 -12.93
N TYR A 26 -1.16 4.35 -13.19
CA TYR A 26 -0.21 4.75 -12.15
C TYR A 26 -0.31 6.25 -11.86
N GLN A 27 -0.36 6.62 -10.59
CA GLN A 27 -0.32 8.01 -10.14
C GLN A 27 0.55 8.12 -8.88
N PRO A 28 1.69 8.82 -8.93
CA PRO A 28 2.51 9.02 -7.74
C PRO A 28 1.86 10.05 -6.79
N LEU A 29 2.12 9.93 -5.49
CA LEU A 29 1.53 10.80 -4.45
C LEU A 29 2.55 11.66 -3.71
N LEU A 30 3.78 11.17 -3.51
CA LEU A 30 4.81 11.80 -2.68
C LEU A 30 6.17 11.89 -3.41
N GLU A 31 6.18 12.29 -4.68
CA GLU A 31 7.42 12.29 -5.50
C GLU A 31 8.56 13.14 -4.91
N SER A 32 8.22 14.15 -4.12
CA SER A 32 9.19 15.02 -3.46
C SER A 32 9.73 14.49 -2.13
N ASP A 33 9.15 13.41 -1.57
CA ASP A 33 9.62 12.84 -0.31
C ASP A 33 10.71 11.76 -0.55
N PRO A 34 11.98 12.00 -0.18
CA PRO A 34 13.06 11.04 -0.39
C PRO A 34 13.04 9.86 0.60
N ASN A 35 12.07 9.80 1.52
CA ASN A 35 11.92 8.76 2.53
C ASN A 35 10.80 7.77 2.21
N LEU A 36 9.79 8.20 1.47
CA LEU A 36 8.62 7.40 1.15
C LEU A 36 8.49 7.19 -0.35
N ILE A 37 8.06 6.00 -0.72
CA ILE A 37 7.52 5.73 -2.04
C ILE A 37 6.03 5.48 -1.86
N ALA A 38 5.20 6.40 -2.35
CA ALA A 38 3.75 6.25 -2.32
C ALA A 38 3.12 6.53 -3.69
N TYR A 39 2.21 5.66 -4.11
CA TYR A 39 1.50 5.81 -5.38
C TYR A 39 0.15 5.08 -5.36
N LEU A 40 -0.72 5.50 -6.27
CA LEU A 40 -1.97 4.84 -6.60
C LEU A 40 -1.85 3.99 -7.86
N ARG A 41 -2.61 2.90 -7.86
CA ARG A 41 -3.10 2.23 -9.07
C ARG A 41 -4.60 2.42 -9.11
N GLU A 42 -5.13 2.94 -10.20
CA GLU A 42 -6.57 3.17 -10.37
C GLU A 42 -7.10 2.48 -11.61
N LYS A 43 -8.23 1.78 -11.48
CA LYS A 43 -8.98 1.22 -12.61
C LYS A 43 -10.46 1.21 -12.26
N GLU A 44 -11.30 1.71 -13.18
CA GLU A 44 -12.77 1.65 -13.06
C GLU A 44 -13.33 2.21 -11.73
N GLY A 45 -12.68 3.25 -11.19
CA GLY A 45 -13.06 3.89 -9.93
C GLY A 45 -12.56 3.16 -8.67
N GLU A 46 -11.97 1.97 -8.80
CA GLU A 46 -11.24 1.35 -7.69
C GLU A 46 -9.81 1.88 -7.60
N ARG A 47 -9.30 2.04 -6.37
CA ARG A 47 -7.96 2.56 -6.09
C ARG A 47 -7.21 1.66 -5.12
N LEU A 48 -5.99 1.31 -5.50
CA LEU A 48 -5.00 0.70 -4.60
C LEU A 48 -3.90 1.71 -4.29
N LEU A 49 -3.60 1.88 -3.01
CA LEU A 49 -2.51 2.71 -2.52
C LEU A 49 -1.38 1.81 -2.03
N LEU A 50 -0.21 1.95 -2.65
CA LEU A 50 1.03 1.40 -2.10
C LEU A 50 1.76 2.52 -1.34
N ALA A 51 2.18 2.22 -0.11
CA ALA A 51 3.10 3.06 0.65
C ALA A 51 4.26 2.20 1.15
N ALA A 52 5.49 2.64 0.85
CA ALA A 52 6.71 1.94 1.25
C ALA A 52 7.69 2.94 1.88
N ASN A 53 8.12 2.63 3.10
CA ASN A 53 9.21 3.30 3.77
C ASN A 53 10.55 2.82 3.20
N PHE A 54 11.34 3.74 2.66
CA PHE A 54 12.64 3.43 2.07
C PHE A 54 13.81 3.71 3.02
N LYS A 55 13.53 3.90 4.31
CA LYS A 55 14.51 4.20 5.36
C LYS A 55 14.53 3.15 6.46
N ASN A 56 15.67 3.08 7.15
CA ASN A 56 15.85 2.29 8.37
C ASN A 56 15.40 3.05 9.64
N LYS A 57 14.32 3.82 9.56
CA LYS A 57 13.73 4.57 10.67
C LYS A 57 12.24 4.71 10.42
N GLU A 58 11.48 5.04 11.45
CA GLU A 58 10.06 5.34 11.30
C GLU A 58 9.83 6.57 10.40
N VAL A 59 8.80 6.51 9.56
CA VAL A 59 8.39 7.62 8.69
C VAL A 59 6.88 7.75 8.71
N GLU A 60 6.39 8.96 8.93
CA GLU A 60 4.96 9.27 8.97
C GLU A 60 4.40 9.42 7.56
N ILE A 61 3.22 8.87 7.34
CA ILE A 61 2.44 9.05 6.12
C ILE A 61 1.04 9.56 6.50
N ASN A 62 0.72 10.73 5.96
CA ASN A 62 -0.58 11.35 6.10
C ASN A 62 -1.13 11.68 4.72
N LEU A 63 -2.20 11.00 4.32
CA LEU A 63 -2.84 11.16 3.03
C LEU A 63 -4.36 11.19 3.17
N ASP A 64 -4.99 12.02 2.34
CA ASP A 64 -6.45 12.22 2.31
C ASP A 64 -7.16 11.08 1.55
N TYR A 65 -6.89 9.83 1.96
CA TYR A 65 -7.52 8.61 1.46
C TYR A 65 -8.11 7.79 2.60
N GLN A 66 -9.35 7.35 2.46
CA GLN A 66 -9.97 6.49 3.47
C GLN A 66 -9.61 5.03 3.20
N VAL A 67 -9.05 4.34 4.19
CA VAL A 67 -8.66 2.92 4.06
C VAL A 67 -9.88 2.01 4.14
N GLU A 68 -10.14 1.24 3.09
CA GLU A 68 -11.21 0.23 3.07
C GLU A 68 -10.72 -1.15 3.51
N GLU A 69 -9.54 -1.53 3.01
CA GLU A 69 -8.97 -2.87 3.18
C GLU A 69 -7.45 -2.82 3.19
N ILE A 70 -6.84 -3.69 4.00
CA ILE A 70 -5.41 -3.95 3.99
C ILE A 70 -5.18 -5.22 3.19
N ILE A 71 -4.52 -5.10 2.04
CA ILE A 71 -4.35 -6.18 1.06
C ILE A 71 -3.07 -6.97 1.34
N LEU A 72 -1.97 -6.25 1.63
CA LEU A 72 -0.66 -6.85 1.85
C LEU A 72 0.17 -5.96 2.78
N SER A 73 0.95 -6.59 3.66
CA SER A 73 2.05 -5.95 4.37
C SER A 73 3.24 -6.91 4.49
N ASN A 74 4.46 -6.37 4.49
CA ASN A 74 5.67 -7.15 4.79
C ASN A 74 5.93 -7.32 6.30
N TYR A 75 5.11 -6.71 7.16
CA TYR A 75 5.06 -6.92 8.62
C TYR A 75 3.73 -7.59 8.99
N PRO A 76 3.59 -8.92 8.80
CA PRO A 76 2.32 -9.65 9.00
C PRO A 76 1.88 -9.75 10.47
N GLU A 77 2.79 -9.53 11.42
CA GLU A 77 2.51 -9.54 12.86
C GLU A 77 1.86 -8.24 13.36
N PHE A 78 1.85 -7.18 12.55
CA PHE A 78 1.24 -5.91 12.90
C PHE A 78 -0.27 -5.95 12.72
N ASP A 79 -0.97 -5.24 13.61
CA ASP A 79 -2.42 -5.10 13.55
C ASP A 79 -2.83 -3.80 12.87
N TYR A 80 -3.19 -3.90 11.59
CA TYR A 80 -3.66 -2.76 10.79
C TYR A 80 -5.15 -2.49 10.90
N ARG A 81 -5.91 -3.25 11.72
CA ARG A 81 -7.38 -3.08 11.81
C ARG A 81 -7.79 -1.67 12.23
N ALA A 82 -6.93 -0.99 12.99
CA ALA A 82 -7.15 0.39 13.43
C ALA A 82 -7.15 1.42 12.29
N LEU A 83 -6.59 1.10 11.12
CA LEU A 83 -6.56 1.96 9.94
C LEU A 83 -7.88 1.94 9.16
N LYS A 84 -8.64 0.83 9.25
CA LYS A 84 -9.86 0.64 8.46
C LYS A 84 -10.92 1.69 8.78
N ALA A 85 -11.57 2.19 7.74
CA ALA A 85 -12.60 3.23 7.76
C ALA A 85 -12.11 4.59 8.27
N LYS A 86 -10.79 4.81 8.39
CA LYS A 86 -10.18 6.09 8.73
C LYS A 86 -9.37 6.65 7.58
N MET A 87 -9.08 7.94 7.66
CA MET A 87 -8.06 8.58 6.84
C MET A 87 -6.70 7.94 7.10
N LEU A 88 -5.89 7.81 6.06
CA LEU A 88 -4.56 7.24 6.18
C LEU A 88 -3.65 8.22 6.93
N ASP A 89 -3.54 7.97 8.23
CA ASP A 89 -2.64 8.64 9.15
C ASP A 89 -1.90 7.55 9.94
N TYR A 90 -0.66 7.26 9.55
CA TYR A 90 0.08 6.12 10.03
C TYR A 90 1.58 6.36 10.09
N GLN A 91 2.25 5.65 10.99
CA GLN A 91 3.69 5.66 11.13
C GLN A 91 4.26 4.33 10.62
N LEU A 92 4.90 4.37 9.45
CA LEU A 92 5.54 3.21 8.85
C LEU A 92 6.84 2.90 9.58
N SER A 93 6.97 1.67 10.06
CA SER A 93 8.21 1.10 10.61
C SER A 93 9.33 1.05 9.56
N PRO A 94 10.60 0.91 9.98
CA PRO A 94 11.73 0.76 9.06
C PRO A 94 11.47 -0.25 7.95
N PHE A 95 11.60 0.15 6.67
CA PHE A 95 11.36 -0.73 5.51
C PHE A 95 9.94 -1.34 5.40
N GLU A 96 8.97 -0.81 6.14
CA GLU A 96 7.59 -1.25 6.05
C GLU A 96 6.97 -0.88 4.70
N THR A 97 6.20 -1.81 4.14
CA THR A 97 5.43 -1.62 2.91
C THR A 97 4.03 -2.15 3.14
N ILE A 98 3.04 -1.31 2.87
CA ILE A 98 1.63 -1.65 2.92
C ILE A 98 0.96 -1.40 1.57
N LEU A 99 0.07 -2.30 1.20
CA LEU A 99 -0.84 -2.16 0.05
C LEU A 99 -2.27 -2.12 0.58
N LEU A 100 -2.98 -1.05 0.24
CA LEU A 100 -4.31 -0.75 0.77
C LEU A 100 -5.31 -0.57 -0.38
N LYS A 101 -6.56 -0.97 -0.18
CA LYS A 101 -7.69 -0.46 -0.97
C LYS A 101 -8.18 0.83 -0.31
N VAL A 102 -8.38 1.88 -1.09
CA VAL A 102 -8.77 3.20 -0.59
C VAL A 102 -9.90 3.82 -1.40
N LYS A 103 -10.65 4.74 -0.77
CA LYS A 103 -11.57 5.67 -1.46
C LYS A 103 -10.89 7.00 -1.74
#